data_AF-A0AA96HJI0-F1
#
_entry.id   AF-A0AA96HJI0-F1
#
_cell.length_a   1.000
_cell.length_b   1.000
_cell.length_c   1.000
_cell.angle_alpha   90.00
_cell.angle_beta   90.00
_cell.angle_gamma   90.00
#
_symmetry.space_group_name_H-M   'P 1'
#
loop_
_entity.id
_entity.type
_entity.pdbx_description
1 polymer ?
#
loop_
_entity_poly.entity_id
_entity_poly.type
_entity_poly.pdbx_seq_one_letter_code
_entity_poly.pdbx_strand_id
1 'polypeptide(L)'
;MKLCRYLILMVMVFSPLLLAEEASKPAFTVMFSDASAWNGNTVPQGQQCQRFGGAPSTPAYVVENIPRGTYMLVFEYSDRNYPPMDNGGHGRVGFLVKESIKHVAVPSLPGHSFDLPEDFLLIAEHNGAGWDKAGAYMPPCSGGKGNEYYVTVKAVKKVKGHSKDKILAQQVVELGRY
;
A
#
# COMPACT_ATOMS: atom_id res chain seq x y z
N MET A 1 73.05 49.85 -6.42
CA MET A 1 72.62 48.85 -5.41
C MET A 1 71.10 48.74 -5.46
N LYS A 2 70.55 47.68 -6.06
CA LYS A 2 69.10 47.43 -6.10
C LYS A 2 68.81 46.08 -5.45
N LEU A 3 68.07 46.11 -4.34
CA LEU A 3 67.59 44.98 -3.57
C LEU A 3 66.69 44.08 -4.44
N CYS A 4 66.98 42.78 -4.45
CA CYS A 4 66.12 41.74 -5.00
C CYS A 4 65.12 41.31 -3.91
N ARG A 5 63.83 41.58 -4.11
CA ARG A 5 62.73 41.15 -3.22
C ARG A 5 62.24 39.77 -3.68
N TYR A 6 62.42 38.76 -2.85
CA TYR A 6 61.75 37.46 -3.01
C TYR A 6 60.29 37.58 -2.60
N LEU A 7 59.37 37.41 -3.56
CA LEU A 7 57.93 37.30 -3.32
C LEU A 7 57.58 35.81 -3.29
N ILE A 8 57.33 35.27 -2.10
CA ILE A 8 56.87 33.89 -1.90
C ILE A 8 55.38 33.85 -2.28
N LEU A 9 55.05 33.20 -3.39
CA LEU A 9 53.67 32.99 -3.85
C LEU A 9 53.10 31.76 -3.13
N MET A 10 52.31 31.98 -2.08
CA MET A 10 51.60 30.93 -1.35
C MET A 10 50.34 30.54 -2.12
N VAL A 11 50.41 29.44 -2.89
CA VAL A 11 49.26 28.91 -3.63
C VAL A 11 48.32 28.21 -2.64
N MET A 12 47.19 28.85 -2.32
CA MET A 12 46.12 28.20 -1.58
C MET A 12 45.43 27.18 -2.49
N VAL A 13 45.65 25.89 -2.23
CA VAL A 13 44.92 24.81 -2.87
C VAL A 13 43.53 24.74 -2.24
N PHE A 14 42.57 25.44 -2.84
CA PHE A 14 41.16 25.33 -2.47
C PHE A 14 40.67 23.95 -2.94
N SER A 15 40.64 22.96 -2.03
CA SER A 15 40.00 21.67 -2.33
C SER A 15 38.47 21.87 -2.24
N PRO A 16 37.73 21.77 -3.35
CA PRO A 16 36.28 21.80 -3.28
C PRO A 16 35.81 20.55 -2.54
N LEU A 17 35.24 20.75 -1.36
CA LEU A 17 34.52 19.73 -0.62
C LEU A 17 33.27 19.39 -1.44
N LEU A 18 33.33 18.33 -2.25
CA LEU A 18 32.14 17.80 -2.92
C LEU A 18 31.19 17.29 -1.84
N LEU A 19 30.11 18.03 -1.60
CA LEU A 19 28.94 17.50 -0.90
C LEU A 19 28.31 16.45 -1.81
N ALA A 20 28.48 15.18 -1.48
CA ALA A 20 27.73 14.11 -2.13
C ALA A 20 26.26 14.23 -1.71
N GLU A 21 25.40 14.58 -2.64
CA GLU A 21 23.96 14.57 -2.43
C GLU A 21 23.50 13.11 -2.47
N GLU A 22 23.20 12.55 -1.30
CA GLU A 22 22.59 11.22 -1.18
C GLU A 22 21.21 11.26 -1.86
N ALA A 23 21.15 10.75 -3.09
CA ALA A 23 19.88 10.64 -3.81
C ALA A 23 18.91 9.77 -3.00
N SER A 24 17.88 10.39 -2.43
CA SER A 24 16.83 9.72 -1.68
C SER A 24 16.15 8.66 -2.56
N LYS A 25 16.07 7.43 -2.06
CA LYS A 25 15.34 6.36 -2.75
C LYS A 25 13.86 6.72 -2.83
N PRO A 26 13.20 6.51 -3.99
CA PRO A 26 11.79 6.81 -4.11
C PRO A 26 10.97 5.92 -3.15
N ALA A 27 10.01 6.53 -2.46
CA ALA A 27 9.19 5.85 -1.46
C ALA A 27 8.20 4.86 -2.12
N PHE A 28 7.95 3.73 -1.46
CA PHE A 28 6.88 2.81 -1.84
C PHE A 28 5.54 3.53 -1.74
N THR A 29 4.80 3.57 -2.84
CA THR A 29 3.58 4.38 -2.95
C THR A 29 2.43 3.55 -3.49
N VAL A 30 1.26 3.71 -2.90
CA VAL A 30 0.00 3.10 -3.26
C VAL A 30 -1.05 4.20 -3.38
N MET A 31 -1.73 4.25 -4.51
CA MET A 31 -2.73 5.25 -4.84
C MET A 31 -3.94 4.58 -5.45
N PHE A 32 -5.11 5.23 -5.37
CA PHE A 32 -6.28 4.80 -6.13
C PHE A 32 -6.03 4.99 -7.63
N SER A 33 -6.43 4.01 -8.43
CA SER A 33 -6.41 4.16 -9.90
C SER A 33 -7.42 5.19 -10.39
N ASP A 34 -8.52 5.37 -9.65
CA ASP A 34 -9.53 6.40 -9.88
C ASP A 34 -9.78 7.19 -8.59
N ALA A 35 -9.12 8.34 -8.49
CA ALA A 35 -9.24 9.24 -7.35
C ALA A 35 -10.58 10.00 -7.31
N SER A 36 -11.38 9.95 -8.39
CA SER A 36 -12.70 10.60 -8.43
C SER A 36 -13.76 9.79 -7.69
N ALA A 37 -13.63 8.46 -7.71
CA ALA A 37 -14.45 7.56 -6.91
C ALA A 37 -13.90 7.47 -5.48
N TRP A 38 -12.67 6.98 -5.31
CA TRP A 38 -12.05 6.80 -4.00
C TRP A 38 -11.09 7.94 -3.70
N ASN A 39 -11.34 8.67 -2.61
CA ASN A 39 -10.53 9.84 -2.24
C ASN A 39 -9.94 9.77 -0.82
N GLY A 40 -10.21 8.67 -0.09
CA GLY A 40 -9.77 8.44 1.27
C GLY A 40 -10.50 9.22 2.36
N ASN A 41 -11.54 9.99 2.01
CA ASN A 41 -12.34 10.74 2.98
C ASN A 41 -13.70 10.08 3.23
N THR A 42 -14.38 9.64 2.17
CA THR A 42 -15.72 9.06 2.25
C THR A 42 -15.79 7.82 1.39
N VAL A 43 -16.38 6.75 1.94
CA VAL A 43 -16.64 5.53 1.16
C VAL A 43 -17.64 5.88 0.05
N PRO A 44 -17.34 5.55 -1.22
CA PRO A 44 -18.22 5.93 -2.33
C PRO A 44 -19.58 5.27 -2.22
N GLN A 45 -20.62 5.96 -2.66
CA GLN A 45 -21.98 5.41 -2.67
C GLN A 45 -22.01 4.11 -3.49
N GLY A 46 -22.61 3.07 -2.91
CA GLY A 46 -22.68 1.74 -3.50
C GLY A 46 -21.52 0.83 -3.11
N GLN A 47 -20.45 1.36 -2.49
CA GLN A 47 -19.31 0.57 -2.02
C GLN A 47 -19.47 0.10 -0.56
N GLN A 48 -20.57 0.47 0.11
CA GLN A 48 -21.00 -0.20 1.34
C GLN A 48 -21.48 -1.62 1.08
N CYS A 49 -21.66 -2.39 2.15
CA CYS A 49 -22.08 -3.77 2.06
C CYS A 49 -23.53 -3.96 1.56
N GLN A 50 -23.85 -5.16 1.08
CA GLN A 50 -25.15 -5.48 0.46
C GLN A 50 -26.33 -5.28 1.42
N ARG A 51 -26.10 -5.50 2.73
CA ARG A 51 -27.10 -5.26 3.78
C ARG A 51 -27.63 -3.83 3.80
N PHE A 52 -26.82 -2.86 3.36
CA PHE A 52 -27.20 -1.45 3.23
C PHE A 52 -27.27 -1.00 1.77
N GLY A 53 -27.65 -1.93 0.87
CA GLY A 53 -27.99 -1.65 -0.52
C GLY A 53 -26.81 -1.40 -1.45
N GLY A 54 -25.58 -1.75 -1.06
CA GLY A 54 -24.42 -1.61 -1.93
C GLY A 54 -24.20 -2.78 -2.89
N ALA A 55 -23.37 -2.53 -3.91
CA ALA A 55 -22.85 -3.51 -4.88
C ALA A 55 -21.32 -3.35 -4.93
N PRO A 56 -20.63 -3.78 -3.87
CA PRO A 56 -19.32 -3.25 -3.54
C PRO A 56 -18.17 -4.02 -4.19
N SER A 57 -17.04 -3.34 -4.27
CA SER A 57 -15.76 -3.85 -4.73
C SER A 57 -14.62 -3.21 -3.94
N THR A 58 -13.45 -3.81 -3.94
CA THR A 58 -12.24 -3.10 -3.48
C THR A 58 -11.93 -1.96 -4.46
N PRO A 59 -11.25 -0.88 -4.02
CA PRO A 59 -10.66 0.07 -4.95
C PRO A 59 -9.66 -0.63 -5.87
N ALA A 60 -9.51 -0.11 -7.09
CA ALA A 60 -8.35 -0.41 -7.93
C ALA A 60 -7.19 0.48 -7.50
N TYR A 61 -5.97 -0.04 -7.57
CA TYR A 61 -4.77 0.68 -7.13
C TYR A 61 -3.71 0.76 -8.22
N VAL A 62 -2.91 1.84 -8.16
CA VAL A 62 -1.59 1.90 -8.77
C VAL A 62 -0.57 1.83 -7.65
N VAL A 63 0.36 0.89 -7.75
CA VAL A 63 1.43 0.68 -6.78
C VAL A 63 2.75 0.97 -7.47
N GLU A 64 3.57 1.83 -6.88
CA GLU A 64 4.85 2.29 -7.42
C GLU A 64 6.00 2.08 -6.43
N ASN A 65 7.22 2.12 -6.96
CA ASN A 65 8.47 1.92 -6.23
C ASN A 65 8.48 0.62 -5.43
N ILE A 66 7.94 -0.46 -6.02
CA ILE A 66 7.90 -1.79 -5.43
C ILE A 66 9.34 -2.26 -5.15
N PRO A 67 9.68 -2.60 -3.89
CA PRO A 67 11.02 -3.05 -3.55
C PRO A 67 11.44 -4.31 -4.32
N ARG A 68 12.70 -4.38 -4.73
CA ARG A 68 13.25 -5.58 -5.39
C ARG A 68 13.11 -6.80 -4.47
N GLY A 69 12.68 -7.91 -5.07
CA GLY A 69 12.46 -9.17 -4.35
C GLY A 69 11.07 -9.30 -3.72
N THR A 70 10.20 -8.31 -3.93
CA THR A 70 8.76 -8.48 -3.71
C THR A 70 8.23 -9.54 -4.67
N TYR A 71 7.49 -10.51 -4.14
CA TYR A 71 6.79 -11.52 -4.95
C TYR A 71 5.27 -11.37 -4.88
N MET A 72 4.79 -10.65 -3.86
CA MET A 72 3.37 -10.43 -3.61
C MET A 72 3.17 -9.10 -2.90
N LEU A 73 2.06 -8.44 -3.23
CA LEU A 73 1.50 -7.34 -2.48
C LEU A 73 0.36 -7.88 -1.62
N VAL A 74 0.34 -7.60 -0.32
CA VAL A 74 -0.71 -8.05 0.60
C VAL A 74 -1.57 -6.84 0.98
N PHE A 75 -2.88 -6.97 0.77
CA PHE A 75 -3.88 -5.96 1.12
C PHE A 75 -4.67 -6.45 2.33
N GLU A 76 -4.62 -5.68 3.41
CA GLU A 76 -5.31 -5.99 4.67
C GLU A 76 -6.36 -4.91 4.95
N TYR A 77 -7.61 -5.21 4.60
CA TYR A 77 -8.74 -4.29 4.75
C TYR A 77 -9.20 -4.27 6.20
N SER A 78 -9.45 -3.08 6.74
CA SER A 78 -9.63 -2.87 8.16
C SER A 78 -10.68 -1.80 8.48
N ASP A 79 -11.29 -1.93 9.65
CA ASP A 79 -12.16 -0.92 10.27
C ASP A 79 -11.57 -0.52 11.63
N ARG A 80 -11.08 0.72 11.73
CA ARG A 80 -10.40 1.25 12.91
C ARG A 80 -11.33 1.35 14.13
N ASN A 81 -12.64 1.46 13.90
CA ASN A 81 -13.64 1.67 14.96
C ASN A 81 -14.25 0.35 15.46
N TYR A 82 -13.98 -0.77 14.80
CA TYR A 82 -14.51 -2.07 15.20
C TYR A 82 -13.39 -3.12 15.30
N PRO A 83 -12.83 -3.35 16.51
CA PRO A 83 -11.64 -4.16 16.72
C PRO A 83 -11.65 -5.57 16.09
N PRO A 84 -12.77 -6.33 16.06
CA PRO A 84 -12.81 -7.63 15.38
C PRO A 84 -12.56 -7.55 13.88
N MET A 85 -12.76 -6.39 13.27
CA MET A 85 -12.61 -6.13 11.84
C MET A 85 -11.40 -5.24 11.53
N ASP A 86 -10.68 -4.76 12.54
CA ASP A 86 -9.43 -4.03 12.38
C ASP A 86 -8.28 -4.98 11.97
N ASN A 87 -7.14 -4.43 11.53
CA ASN A 87 -5.91 -5.17 11.21
C ASN A 87 -6.11 -6.33 10.20
N GLY A 88 -6.92 -6.10 9.16
CA GLY A 88 -7.20 -7.09 8.11
C GLY A 88 -8.47 -7.91 8.33
N GLY A 89 -9.28 -7.60 9.35
CA GLY A 89 -10.51 -8.35 9.62
C GLY A 89 -11.61 -8.19 8.56
N HIS A 90 -11.55 -7.17 7.71
CA HIS A 90 -12.36 -7.08 6.48
C HIS A 90 -11.85 -7.96 5.34
N GLY A 91 -10.79 -8.75 5.55
CA GLY A 91 -10.25 -9.68 4.58
C GLY A 91 -8.82 -9.34 4.19
N ARG A 92 -8.07 -10.39 3.85
CA ARG A 92 -6.66 -10.30 3.46
C ARG A 92 -6.46 -11.01 2.13
N VAL A 93 -6.01 -10.26 1.14
CA VAL A 93 -5.78 -10.77 -0.22
C VAL A 93 -4.36 -10.45 -0.66
N GLY A 94 -3.75 -11.40 -1.37
CA GLY A 94 -2.46 -11.25 -2.02
C GLY A 94 -2.66 -10.96 -3.50
N PHE A 95 -1.82 -10.10 -4.07
CA PHE A 95 -1.69 -9.90 -5.51
C PHE A 95 -0.26 -10.28 -5.93
N LEU A 96 -0.12 -11.29 -6.77
CA LEU A 96 1.16 -11.78 -7.24
C LEU A 96 1.80 -10.75 -8.18
N VAL A 97 3.09 -10.49 -7.96
CA VAL A 97 3.87 -9.60 -8.82
C VAL A 97 5.02 -10.36 -9.46
N LYS A 98 5.27 -10.08 -10.73
CA LYS A 98 6.44 -10.61 -11.43
C LYS A 98 7.70 -10.05 -10.78
N GLU A 99 8.77 -10.86 -10.75
CA GLU A 99 10.03 -10.41 -10.17
C GLU A 99 10.53 -9.13 -10.84
N SER A 100 11.09 -8.22 -10.03
CA SER A 100 11.73 -6.97 -10.47
C SER A 100 10.82 -5.90 -11.08
N ILE A 101 9.49 -6.07 -11.07
CA ILE A 101 8.61 -4.95 -11.41
C ILE A 101 8.73 -3.83 -10.36
N LYS A 102 8.63 -2.59 -10.83
CA LYS A 102 8.66 -1.40 -9.96
C LYS A 102 7.29 -0.74 -9.82
N HIS A 103 6.38 -1.02 -10.75
CA HIS A 103 5.02 -0.50 -10.75
C HIS A 103 4.04 -1.59 -11.18
N VAL A 104 2.80 -1.51 -10.71
CA VAL A 104 1.71 -2.37 -11.18
C VAL A 104 0.35 -1.73 -10.96
N ALA A 105 -0.58 -1.99 -11.87
CA ALA A 105 -2.00 -1.73 -11.66
C ALA A 105 -2.64 -2.98 -11.03
N VAL A 106 -3.34 -2.79 -9.91
CA VAL A 106 -4.06 -3.85 -9.19
C VAL A 106 -5.55 -3.61 -9.41
N PRO A 107 -6.26 -4.52 -10.08
CA PRO A 107 -7.68 -4.32 -10.38
C PRO A 107 -8.54 -4.49 -9.13
N SER A 108 -9.78 -3.98 -9.20
CA SER A 108 -10.79 -4.18 -8.17
C SER A 108 -11.20 -5.65 -8.03
N LEU A 109 -11.50 -6.07 -6.81
CA LEU A 109 -12.13 -7.35 -6.49
C LEU A 109 -13.59 -7.14 -6.08
N PRO A 110 -14.52 -8.01 -6.50
CA PRO A 110 -15.88 -7.97 -6.00
C PRO A 110 -15.90 -8.28 -4.49
N GLY A 111 -16.68 -7.52 -3.72
CA GLY A 111 -16.99 -7.86 -2.34
C GLY A 111 -17.89 -9.10 -2.26
N HIS A 112 -17.89 -9.78 -1.12
CA HIS A 112 -18.75 -10.94 -0.87
C HIS A 112 -18.62 -12.07 -1.92
N SER A 113 -17.40 -12.25 -2.42
CA SER A 113 -17.05 -13.30 -3.37
C SER A 113 -15.76 -13.98 -2.95
N PHE A 114 -15.65 -15.27 -3.30
CA PHE A 114 -14.40 -16.02 -3.27
C PHE A 114 -13.81 -16.20 -4.67
N ASP A 115 -14.52 -15.74 -5.71
CA ASP A 115 -14.07 -15.79 -7.09
C ASP A 115 -13.03 -14.69 -7.30
N LEU A 116 -11.76 -15.07 -7.16
CA LEU A 116 -10.61 -14.20 -7.32
C LEU A 116 -10.00 -14.39 -8.72
N PRO A 117 -9.57 -13.31 -9.41
CA PRO A 117 -8.78 -13.43 -10.63
C PRO A 117 -7.46 -14.19 -10.36
N GLU A 118 -6.86 -14.77 -11.41
CA GLU A 118 -5.70 -15.68 -11.30
C GLU A 118 -4.49 -15.08 -10.56
N ASP A 119 -4.26 -13.77 -10.70
CA ASP A 119 -3.15 -13.08 -10.03
C ASP A 119 -3.41 -12.81 -8.53
N PHE A 120 -4.62 -13.10 -8.03
CA PHE A 120 -4.98 -12.92 -6.63
C PHE A 120 -4.98 -14.24 -5.86
N LEU A 121 -4.59 -14.13 -4.59
CA LEU A 121 -4.62 -15.21 -3.62
C LEU A 121 -5.44 -14.81 -2.40
N LEU A 122 -6.31 -15.69 -1.94
CA LEU A 122 -6.95 -15.53 -0.64
C LEU A 122 -5.92 -15.85 0.45
N ILE A 123 -5.60 -14.87 1.30
CA ILE A 123 -4.73 -15.06 2.46
C ILE A 123 -5.59 -15.35 3.70
N ALA A 124 -6.68 -14.61 3.88
CA ALA A 124 -7.70 -14.87 4.89
C ALA A 124 -9.04 -14.29 4.43
N GLU A 125 -10.12 -15.03 4.64
CA GLU A 125 -11.47 -14.51 4.51
C GLU A 125 -11.74 -13.44 5.58
N HIS A 126 -12.80 -12.65 5.38
CA HIS A 126 -13.18 -11.63 6.35
C HIS A 126 -13.85 -12.27 7.59
N ASN A 127 -13.71 -11.61 8.75
CA ASN A 127 -14.22 -12.13 10.02
C ASN A 127 -15.75 -12.00 10.18
N GLY A 128 -16.40 -11.17 9.34
CA GLY A 128 -17.82 -10.83 9.46
C GLY A 128 -18.82 -11.77 8.77
N ALA A 129 -18.49 -13.03 8.49
CA ALA A 129 -19.36 -13.97 7.76
C ALA A 129 -20.72 -14.26 8.44
N GLY A 130 -20.83 -14.04 9.75
CA GLY A 130 -22.10 -14.12 10.49
C GLY A 130 -22.94 -12.85 10.44
N TRP A 131 -22.35 -11.70 10.07
CA TRP A 131 -23.04 -10.41 9.96
C TRP A 131 -23.50 -10.11 8.53
N ASP A 132 -22.72 -10.57 7.55
CA ASP A 132 -22.93 -10.36 6.13
C ASP A 132 -22.42 -11.54 5.29
N LYS A 133 -22.69 -11.54 3.98
CA LYS A 133 -22.29 -12.61 3.06
C LYS A 133 -20.76 -12.81 3.08
N ALA A 134 -20.34 -14.06 3.32
CA ALA A 134 -18.95 -14.49 3.34
C ALA A 134 -18.22 -14.20 2.01
N GLY A 135 -16.91 -13.97 2.09
CA GLY A 135 -16.04 -13.75 0.94
C GLY A 135 -14.61 -13.38 1.32
N ALA A 136 -13.79 -13.11 0.30
CA ALA A 136 -12.41 -12.66 0.47
C ALA A 136 -12.31 -11.24 1.05
N TYR A 137 -13.30 -10.39 0.76
CA TYR A 137 -13.39 -9.00 1.21
C TYR A 137 -14.80 -8.69 1.70
N MET A 138 -14.87 -8.17 2.93
CA MET A 138 -16.06 -7.54 3.48
C MET A 138 -15.98 -6.03 3.22
N PRO A 139 -16.96 -5.45 2.52
CA PRO A 139 -17.07 -4.01 2.35
C PRO A 139 -17.41 -3.28 3.66
N PRO A 140 -17.28 -1.94 3.69
CA PRO A 140 -17.80 -1.10 4.77
C PRO A 140 -19.25 -1.44 5.13
N CYS A 141 -19.49 -1.83 6.38
CA CYS A 141 -20.78 -2.42 6.80
C CYS A 141 -21.25 -1.95 8.20
N SER A 142 -20.83 -0.75 8.58
CA SER A 142 -21.21 -0.05 9.82
C SER A 142 -22.66 0.46 9.82
N GLY A 143 -23.27 0.63 8.64
CA GLY A 143 -24.63 1.14 8.47
C GLY A 143 -24.74 2.66 8.64
N GLY A 144 -23.74 3.42 8.18
CA GLY A 144 -23.78 4.89 8.27
C GLY A 144 -23.30 5.47 9.60
N LYS A 145 -22.57 4.68 10.41
CA LYS A 145 -22.11 5.09 11.76
C LYS A 145 -20.82 5.91 11.76
N GLY A 146 -20.22 6.15 10.59
CA GLY A 146 -19.02 6.97 10.46
C GLY A 146 -17.70 6.26 10.82
N ASN A 147 -17.69 4.92 10.71
CA ASN A 147 -16.49 4.10 10.92
C ASN A 147 -15.42 4.44 9.88
N GLU A 148 -14.15 4.37 10.29
CA GLU A 148 -12.96 4.69 9.50
C GLU A 148 -12.38 3.42 8.89
N TYR A 149 -12.43 3.34 7.57
CA TYR A 149 -11.93 2.20 6.83
C TYR A 149 -10.58 2.53 6.21
N TYR A 150 -9.66 1.57 6.28
CA TYR A 150 -8.33 1.70 5.69
C TYR A 150 -7.86 0.34 5.16
N VAL A 151 -6.87 0.39 4.28
CA VAL A 151 -6.13 -0.80 3.85
C VAL A 151 -4.66 -0.63 4.17
N THR A 152 -4.05 -1.64 4.79
CA THR A 152 -2.59 -1.72 4.86
C THR A 152 -2.08 -2.55 3.70
N VAL A 153 -1.26 -1.94 2.85
CA VAL A 153 -0.66 -2.60 1.70
C VAL A 153 0.80 -2.88 1.98
N LYS A 154 1.21 -4.14 1.87
CA LYS A 154 2.55 -4.62 2.21
C LYS A 154 3.21 -5.25 0.99
N ALA A 155 4.40 -4.79 0.63
CA ALA A 155 5.27 -5.49 -0.30
C ALA A 155 6.06 -6.56 0.46
N VAL A 156 5.86 -7.84 0.12
CA VAL A 156 6.45 -8.95 0.87
C VAL A 156 7.39 -9.80 0.02
N LYS A 157 8.42 -10.34 0.68
CA LYS A 157 9.37 -11.31 0.13
C LYS A 157 9.25 -12.64 0.83
N LYS A 158 9.20 -13.72 0.04
CA LYS A 158 9.28 -15.08 0.55
C LYS A 158 10.69 -15.35 1.08
N VAL A 159 10.78 -15.80 2.33
CA VAL A 159 12.06 -16.18 2.95
C VAL A 159 12.11 -17.70 3.02
N LYS A 160 13.05 -18.31 2.30
CA LYS A 160 13.22 -19.77 2.29
C LYS A 160 13.47 -20.27 3.71
N GLY A 161 12.76 -21.32 4.12
CA GLY A 161 12.88 -21.92 5.46
C GLY A 161 12.07 -21.22 6.55
N HIS A 162 11.31 -20.16 6.24
CA HIS A 162 10.42 -19.49 7.19
C HIS A 162 8.96 -19.60 6.75
N SER A 163 8.05 -19.74 7.72
CA SER A 163 6.60 -19.77 7.47
C SER A 163 5.98 -18.40 7.26
N LYS A 164 6.69 -17.32 7.64
CA LYS A 164 6.24 -15.94 7.48
C LYS A 164 7.07 -15.22 6.44
N ASP A 165 6.39 -14.46 5.60
CA ASP A 165 7.05 -13.56 4.66
C ASP A 165 7.67 -12.36 5.37
N LYS A 166 8.75 -11.82 4.78
CA LYS A 166 9.38 -10.58 5.23
C LYS A 166 8.73 -9.39 4.55
N ILE A 167 8.26 -8.43 5.33
CA ILE A 167 7.79 -7.13 4.81
C ILE A 167 9.00 -6.31 4.37
N LEU A 168 8.99 -5.84 3.13
CA LEU A 168 10.03 -4.99 2.55
C LEU A 168 9.64 -3.51 2.59
N ALA A 169 8.35 -3.23 2.41
CA ALA A 169 7.76 -1.90 2.53
C ALA A 169 6.27 -2.04 2.86
N GLN A 170 5.68 -0.99 3.41
CA GLN A 170 4.24 -0.93 3.62
C GLN A 170 3.73 0.52 3.54
N GLN A 171 2.45 0.66 3.24
CA GLN A 171 1.73 1.92 3.31
C GLN A 171 0.31 1.66 3.81
N VAL A 172 -0.20 2.58 4.64
CA VAL A 172 -1.62 2.66 4.98
C VAL A 172 -2.31 3.61 4.00
N VAL A 173 -3.41 3.16 3.39
CA VAL A 173 -4.25 3.96 2.52
C VAL A 173 -5.62 4.08 3.18
N GLU A 174 -6.01 5.30 3.52
CA GLU A 174 -7.35 5.58 4.04
C GLU A 174 -8.36 5.39 2.92
N LEU A 175 -9.43 4.64 3.18
CA LEU A 175 -10.53 4.40 2.24
C LEU A 175 -11.67 5.39 2.45
N GLY A 176 -11.77 5.94 3.67
CA GLY A 176 -12.75 6.94 4.06
C GLY A 176 -13.72 6.43 5.12
N ARG A 177 -14.74 7.25 5.40
CA ARG A 177 -15.76 6.95 6.40
C ARG A 177 -17.05 6.41 5.79
N TYR A 178 -17.69 5.48 6.50
CA TYR A 178 -19.08 5.03 6.29
C TYR A 178 -19.77 4.81 7.61
#